data_AF-A0A1E1WW00-F1
#
_entry.id   AF-A0A1E1WW00-F1
#
_cell.length_a   1.000
_cell.length_b   1.000
_cell.length_c   1.000
_cell.angle_alpha   90.00
_cell.angle_beta   90.00
_cell.angle_gamma   90.00
#
_symmetry.space_group_name_H-M   'P 1'
#
loop_
_entity.id
_entity.type
_entity.pdbx_description
1 polymer ?
#
loop_
_entity_poly.entity_id
_entity_poly.type
_entity_poly.pdbx_seq_one_letter_code
_entity_poly.pdbx_strand_id
1 'polypeptide(L)'
;LLDCCVVNSFLIYSELEGVQKMSLKDFRRDIICTMTAEAQVCSPKGRQSSSRVVEIKRWKPYVAPVVRATESKHQPKRCTPRRCAKCSTKANPSRTTWMCETCNVPLCLRQDKKCFAEFHRK
;
A
#
# COMPACT_ATOMS: atom_id res chain seq x y z
N LEU A 1 20.42 15.18 10.90
CA LEU A 1 19.46 15.16 12.05
C LEU A 1 18.51 13.97 11.97
N LEU A 2 17.70 13.82 10.91
CA LEU A 2 16.73 12.70 10.82
C LEU A 2 17.35 11.30 10.90
N ASP A 3 18.47 11.05 10.22
CA ASP A 3 19.14 9.74 10.30
C ASP A 3 19.61 9.40 11.72
N CYS A 4 20.13 10.38 12.46
CA CYS A 4 20.52 10.23 13.85
C CYS A 4 19.31 9.90 14.72
N CYS A 5 18.19 10.60 14.54
CA CYS A 5 16.95 10.32 15.26
C CYS A 5 16.44 8.89 15.00
N VAL A 6 16.45 8.46 13.74
CA VAL A 6 15.99 7.11 13.37
C VAL A 6 16.89 6.03 13.97
N VAL A 7 18.21 6.19 13.94
CA VAL A 7 19.14 5.24 14.56
C VAL A 7 18.96 5.23 16.08
N ASN A 8 18.86 6.39 16.74
CA ASN A 8 18.66 6.47 18.18
C ASN A 8 17.34 5.81 18.60
N SER A 9 16.25 6.06 17.86
CA SER A 9 14.97 5.39 18.12
C SER A 9 15.03 3.87 17.91
N PHE A 10 15.86 3.40 16.98
CA PHE A 10 16.06 1.97 16.76
C PHE A 10 16.84 1.31 17.90
N LEU A 11 17.84 2.00 18.46
CA LEU A 11 18.58 1.50 19.63
C LEU A 11 17.62 1.28 20.82
N ILE A 12 16.79 2.29 21.12
CA ILE A 12 15.75 2.17 22.16
C ILE A 12 14.79 1.02 21.84
N TYR A 13 14.30 0.94 20.60
CA TYR A 13 13.42 -0.15 20.17
C TYR A 13 14.05 -1.53 20.36
N SER A 14 15.35 -1.66 20.14
CA SER A 14 16.07 -2.93 20.24
C SER A 14 16.27 -3.42 21.68
N GLU A 15 16.17 -2.52 22.65
CA GLU A 15 16.29 -2.80 24.09
C GLU A 15 14.94 -3.15 24.74
N LEU A 16 13.81 -2.87 24.08
CA LEU A 16 12.48 -3.20 24.61
C LEU A 16 12.24 -4.72 24.62
N GLU A 17 11.86 -5.25 25.79
CA GLU A 17 11.49 -6.66 25.94
C GLU A 17 10.10 -6.96 25.35
N GLY A 18 9.93 -8.17 24.79
CA GLY A 18 8.66 -8.62 24.23
C GLY A 18 8.29 -8.07 22.85
N VAL A 19 9.15 -7.22 22.26
CA VAL A 19 8.93 -6.66 20.92
C VAL A 19 9.58 -7.52 19.83
N GLN A 20 8.93 -7.64 18.67
CA GLN A 20 9.48 -8.37 17.54
C GLN A 20 10.77 -7.70 17.05
N LYS A 21 11.90 -8.40 17.17
CA LYS A 21 13.18 -7.91 16.64
C LYS A 21 13.08 -7.77 15.12
N MET A 22 13.47 -6.60 14.61
CA MET A 22 13.53 -6.30 13.19
C MET A 22 14.86 -5.66 12.82
N SER A 23 15.24 -5.75 11.55
CA SER A 23 16.46 -5.08 11.08
C SER A 23 16.26 -3.56 11.05
N LEU A 24 17.34 -2.78 11.18
CA LEU A 24 17.29 -1.32 11.04
C LEU A 24 16.66 -0.89 9.69
N LYS A 25 16.87 -1.70 8.64
CA LYS A 25 16.27 -1.47 7.32
C LYS A 25 14.75 -1.59 7.35
N ASP A 26 14.23 -2.62 8.00
CA ASP A 26 12.79 -2.85 8.08
C ASP A 26 12.13 -1.84 9.02
N PHE A 27 12.79 -1.49 10.12
CA PHE A 27 12.38 -0.43 11.03
C PHE A 27 12.26 0.93 10.32
N ARG A 28 13.29 1.32 9.54
CA ARG A 28 13.26 2.52 8.71
C ARG A 28 12.07 2.51 7.74
N ARG A 29 11.83 1.38 7.09
CA ARG A 29 10.71 1.23 6.16
C ARG A 29 9.37 1.37 6.89
N ASP A 30 9.23 0.78 8.06
CA ASP A 30 8.01 0.81 8.86
C ASP A 30 7.65 2.23 9.33
N ILE A 31 8.64 2.99 9.84
CA ILE A 31 8.46 4.41 10.18
C ILE A 31 7.95 5.19 8.97
N ILE A 32 8.62 5.06 7.82
CA ILE A 32 8.23 5.77 6.60
C ILE A 32 6.81 5.38 6.19
N CYS A 33 6.48 4.09 6.21
CA CYS A 33 5.15 3.60 5.88
C CYS A 33 4.08 4.16 6.80
N THR A 34 4.35 4.22 8.10
CA THR A 34 3.41 4.73 9.12
C THR A 34 3.22 6.24 8.98
N MET A 35 4.30 7.01 8.87
CA MET A 35 4.23 8.47 8.74
C MET A 35 3.58 8.93 7.43
N THR A 36 3.73 8.16 6.34
CA THR A 36 3.16 8.51 5.03
C THR A 36 1.80 7.87 4.75
N ALA A 37 1.29 7.02 5.65
CA ALA A 37 0.03 6.29 5.46
C ALA A 37 -1.16 7.22 5.16
N GLU A 38 -1.30 8.31 5.91
CA GLU A 38 -2.40 9.26 5.74
C GLU A 38 -2.30 10.04 4.41
N ALA A 39 -1.09 10.47 4.05
CA ALA A 39 -0.84 11.13 2.78
C ALA A 39 -1.16 10.22 1.57
N GLN A 40 -1.01 8.89 1.70
CA GLN A 40 -1.40 7.94 0.66
C GLN A 40 -2.92 7.87 0.44
N VAL A 41 -3.72 8.19 1.45
CA VAL A 41 -5.19 8.17 1.38
C VAL A 41 -5.75 9.53 0.93
N CYS A 42 -5.22 10.62 1.49
CA CYS A 42 -5.78 11.97 1.29
C CYS A 42 -5.28 12.71 0.05
N SER A 43 -4.14 12.30 -0.53
CA SER A 43 -3.55 13.06 -1.63
C SER A 43 -4.10 12.62 -2.99
N PRO A 44 -4.86 13.46 -3.72
CA PRO A 44 -5.10 13.20 -5.14
C PRO A 44 -3.74 13.19 -5.82
N LYS A 45 -3.37 12.07 -6.45
CA LYS A 45 -2.11 11.95 -7.20
C LYS A 45 -2.06 13.05 -8.26
N GLY A 46 -1.41 14.16 -7.93
CA GLY A 46 -1.08 15.21 -8.88
C GLY A 46 -0.28 14.61 -10.04
N ARG A 47 -0.25 15.33 -11.16
CA ARG A 47 0.48 14.91 -12.36
C ARG A 47 1.95 14.73 -12.00
N GLN A 48 2.38 13.48 -11.81
CA GLN A 48 3.76 13.17 -11.46
C GLN A 48 4.64 13.55 -12.64
N SER A 49 5.50 14.55 -12.44
CA SER A 49 6.58 14.89 -13.36
C SER A 49 7.39 13.62 -13.67
N SER A 50 7.70 13.41 -14.95
CA SER A 50 8.36 12.20 -15.44
C SER A 50 9.85 12.18 -15.09
N SER A 51 10.21 12.21 -13.82
CA SER A 51 11.58 11.88 -13.40
C SER A 51 11.66 10.36 -13.15
N ARG A 52 12.17 9.64 -14.15
CA ARG A 52 12.49 8.21 -14.07
C ARG A 52 13.50 7.96 -12.96
N VAL A 53 13.23 7.02 -12.04
CA VAL A 53 14.28 6.23 -11.36
C VAL A 53 13.88 4.76 -11.17
N VAL A 54 12.59 4.41 -11.07
CA VAL A 54 12.16 3.00 -10.99
C VAL A 54 10.88 2.79 -11.81
N GLU A 55 10.82 1.74 -12.63
CA GLU A 55 9.58 1.30 -13.28
C GLU A 55 8.60 0.75 -12.23
N ILE A 56 8.04 1.64 -11.40
CA ILE A 56 6.97 1.26 -10.50
C ILE A 56 5.80 0.85 -11.38
N LYS A 57 5.41 -0.42 -11.28
CA LYS A 57 4.26 -0.97 -12.00
C LYS A 57 3.03 -0.15 -11.61
N ARG A 58 2.66 0.80 -12.48
CA ARG A 58 1.55 1.76 -12.24
C ARG A 58 0.21 1.08 -11.91
N TRP A 59 0.04 -0.17 -12.34
CA TRP A 59 -1.16 -0.97 -12.10
C TRP A 59 -1.13 -1.81 -10.81
N LYS A 60 0.02 -1.91 -10.12
CA LYS A 60 0.19 -2.50 -8.79
C LYS A 60 0.73 -1.44 -7.82
N PRO A 61 -0.08 -0.43 -7.47
CA PRO A 61 0.33 0.54 -6.46
C PRO A 61 0.59 -0.17 -5.13
N TYR A 62 1.66 0.22 -4.45
CA TYR A 62 1.88 -0.15 -3.07
C TYR A 62 0.91 0.64 -2.18
N VAL A 63 0.29 -0.05 -1.22
CA VAL A 63 -0.56 0.53 -0.18
C VAL A 63 -0.08 -0.04 1.15
N ALA A 64 0.22 0.83 2.11
CA ALA A 64 0.72 0.41 3.40
C ALA A 64 -0.27 -0.57 4.09
N PRO A 65 0.22 -1.61 4.78
CA PRO A 65 -0.65 -2.58 5.49
C PRO A 65 -1.60 -1.92 6.48
N VAL A 66 -1.13 -0.89 7.19
CA VAL A 66 -1.94 -0.11 8.15
C VAL A 66 -3.17 0.50 7.46
N VAL A 67 -3.00 1.03 6.26
CA VAL A 67 -4.11 1.59 5.46
C VAL A 67 -5.03 0.47 4.98
N ARG A 68 -4.50 -0.65 4.49
CA ARG A 68 -5.30 -1.80 4.00
C ARG A 68 -6.17 -2.45 5.07
N ALA A 69 -5.74 -2.35 6.32
CA ALA A 69 -6.42 -2.91 7.48
C ALA A 69 -7.47 -1.98 8.10
N THR A 70 -7.78 -0.82 7.49
CA THR A 70 -8.83 0.07 8.00
C THR A 70 -10.23 -0.44 7.64
N GLU A 71 -10.74 -1.33 8.49
CA GLU A 71 -11.90 -2.20 8.22
C GLU A 71 -13.17 -1.48 7.73
N SER A 72 -13.46 -0.27 8.22
CA SER A 72 -14.70 0.45 7.91
C SER A 72 -14.61 1.47 6.77
N LYS A 73 -13.40 1.83 6.31
CA LYS A 73 -13.22 2.94 5.36
C LYS A 73 -13.22 2.51 3.89
N HIS A 74 -13.15 1.21 3.61
CA HIS A 74 -12.95 0.67 2.26
C HIS A 74 -14.25 0.42 1.50
N GLN A 75 -14.70 1.42 0.75
CA GLN A 75 -15.86 1.28 -0.14
C GLN A 75 -15.45 1.05 -1.61
N PRO A 76 -16.18 0.19 -2.35
CA PRO A 76 -15.96 0.01 -3.77
C PRO A 76 -16.64 1.11 -4.59
N LYS A 77 -15.90 1.71 -5.53
CA LYS A 77 -16.43 2.66 -6.51
C LYS A 77 -16.20 2.22 -7.94
N ARG A 78 -17.04 2.69 -8.87
CA ARG A 78 -16.90 2.44 -10.30
C ARG A 78 -15.73 3.24 -10.88
N CYS A 79 -15.04 2.66 -11.84
CA CYS A 79 -13.96 3.32 -12.58
C CYS A 79 -13.89 2.84 -14.04
N THR A 80 -13.07 3.51 -14.85
CA THR A 80 -12.71 3.02 -16.17
C THR A 80 -12.07 1.62 -16.08
N PRO A 81 -12.13 0.79 -17.14
CA PRO A 81 -11.53 -0.55 -17.11
C PRO A 81 -10.02 -0.51 -16.80
N ARG A 82 -9.62 -1.05 -15.65
CA ARG A 82 -8.22 -1.10 -15.17
C ARG A 82 -7.80 -2.54 -14.90
N ARG A 83 -6.50 -2.83 -14.88
CA ARG A 83 -5.99 -4.16 -14.48
C ARG A 83 -6.14 -4.33 -12.97
N CYS A 84 -6.60 -5.49 -12.52
CA CYS A 84 -6.71 -5.81 -11.10
C CYS A 84 -5.31 -5.90 -10.46
N ALA A 85 -5.06 -5.15 -9.39
CA ALA A 85 -3.76 -5.14 -8.72
C ALA A 85 -3.42 -6.48 -8.03
N LYS A 86 -4.44 -7.27 -7.65
CA LYS A 86 -4.23 -8.57 -6.98
C LYS A 86 -3.98 -9.70 -7.99
N CYS A 87 -4.92 -9.96 -8.89
CA CYS A 87 -4.92 -11.18 -9.72
C CYS A 87 -4.42 -11.00 -11.16
N SER A 88 -4.31 -9.77 -11.66
CA SER A 88 -3.76 -9.57 -13.01
C SER A 88 -2.27 -9.94 -12.98
N THR A 89 -1.79 -10.57 -14.05
CA THR A 89 -0.36 -10.80 -14.30
C THR A 89 0.00 -10.34 -15.71
N LYS A 90 1.27 -10.47 -16.13
CA LYS A 90 1.68 -10.17 -17.51
C LYS A 90 1.09 -11.18 -18.49
N ALA A 91 1.09 -12.47 -18.11
CA ALA A 91 0.55 -13.56 -18.92
C ALA A 91 -0.98 -13.55 -18.97
N ASN A 92 -1.64 -13.33 -17.82
CA ASN A 92 -3.10 -13.33 -17.72
C ASN A 92 -3.60 -11.95 -17.24
N PRO A 93 -3.84 -11.01 -18.17
CA PRO A 93 -4.35 -9.69 -17.82
C PRO A 93 -5.81 -9.77 -17.37
N SER A 94 -6.07 -9.50 -16.10
CA SER A 94 -7.42 -9.46 -15.54
C SER A 94 -7.88 -8.01 -15.38
N ARG A 95 -9.03 -7.65 -15.97
CA ARG A 95 -9.59 -6.29 -15.89
C ARG A 95 -10.81 -6.19 -14.99
N THR A 96 -10.95 -5.03 -14.34
CA THR A 96 -12.05 -4.67 -13.44
C THR A 96 -12.50 -3.23 -13.69
N THR A 97 -13.78 -2.96 -13.47
CA THR A 97 -14.39 -1.62 -13.47
C THR A 97 -14.67 -1.13 -12.05
N TRP A 98 -14.05 -1.77 -11.07
CA TRP A 98 -14.17 -1.47 -9.66
C TRP A 98 -12.83 -1.13 -9.05
N MET A 99 -12.83 -0.18 -8.12
CA MET A 99 -11.67 0.20 -7.33
C MET A 99 -12.06 0.53 -5.89
N CYS A 100 -11.13 0.36 -4.96
CA CYS A 100 -11.31 0.85 -3.59
C CYS A 100 -11.18 2.38 -3.57
N GLU A 101 -12.11 3.06 -2.90
CA GLU A 101 -12.10 4.51 -2.77
C GLU A 101 -10.94 5.01 -1.91
N THR A 102 -10.69 4.38 -0.77
CA THR A 102 -9.61 4.72 0.18
C THR A 102 -8.22 4.40 -0.38
N CYS A 103 -8.05 3.19 -0.90
CA CYS A 103 -6.74 2.70 -1.35
C CYS A 103 -6.43 3.16 -2.79
N ASN A 104 -7.45 3.63 -3.52
CA ASN A 104 -7.35 4.01 -4.93
C ASN A 104 -6.75 2.88 -5.80
N VAL A 105 -7.11 1.63 -5.50
CA VAL A 105 -6.59 0.41 -6.15
C VAL A 105 -7.70 -0.32 -6.90
N PRO A 106 -7.51 -0.67 -8.19
CA PRO A 106 -8.46 -1.48 -8.95
C PRO A 106 -8.43 -2.94 -8.48
N LEU A 107 -9.58 -3.45 -8.03
CA LEU A 107 -9.74 -4.81 -7.50
C LEU A 107 -10.97 -5.48 -8.11
N CYS A 108 -10.94 -6.81 -8.26
CA CYS A 108 -12.10 -7.56 -8.76
C CYS A 108 -13.17 -7.70 -7.67
N LEU A 109 -14.42 -7.43 -8.07
CA LEU A 109 -15.66 -7.71 -7.35
C LEU A 109 -16.52 -8.58 -8.26
N ARG A 110 -16.17 -9.87 -8.37
CA ARG A 110 -16.93 -10.88 -9.13
C ARG A 110 -17.20 -12.07 -8.21
N GLN A 111 -18.23 -12.86 -8.50
CA GLN A 111 -18.53 -14.08 -7.72
C GLN A 111 -17.33 -15.03 -7.67
N ASP A 112 -16.65 -15.24 -8.80
CA ASP A 112 -15.49 -16.14 -8.89
C ASP A 112 -14.19 -15.56 -8.32
N LYS A 113 -14.10 -14.23 -8.15
CA LYS A 113 -12.86 -13.52 -7.79
C LYS A 113 -13.11 -12.48 -6.71
N LYS A 114 -12.87 -12.88 -5.45
CA LYS A 114 -13.02 -12.06 -4.25
C LYS A 114 -11.77 -11.23 -3.92
N CYS A 115 -11.10 -10.69 -4.94
CA CYS A 115 -9.85 -9.94 -4.79
C CYS A 115 -9.99 -8.71 -3.89
N PHE A 116 -11.17 -8.08 -3.86
CA PHE A 116 -11.42 -6.94 -2.98
C PHE A 116 -11.32 -7.32 -1.50
N ALA A 117 -11.97 -8.43 -1.10
CA ALA A 117 -11.92 -8.92 0.29
C ALA A 117 -10.51 -9.40 0.66
N GLU A 118 -9.88 -10.21 -0.21
CA GLU A 118 -8.52 -10.73 0.03
C GLU A 118 -7.43 -9.64 0.09
N PHE A 119 -7.66 -8.47 -0.51
CA PHE A 119 -6.70 -7.38 -0.46
C PHE A 119 -6.76 -6.62 0.87
N HIS A 120 -7.92 -6.55 1.52
CA HIS A 120 -8.10 -5.87 2.80
C HIS A 120 -8.07 -6.83 4.00
N ARG A 121 -8.10 -8.14 3.76
CA ARG A 121 -7.84 -9.16 4.77
C ARG A 121 -6.34 -9.12 5.16
N LYS A 122 -6.08 -9.02 6.48
CA LYS A 122 -4.73 -9.12 7.07
C LYS A 122 -4.08 -10.46 6.73
#